data_AF-A0A067RLF4-F1
#
_entry.id   AF-A0A067RLF4-F1
#
_cell.length_a   1.000
_cell.length_b   1.000
_cell.length_c   1.000
_cell.angle_alpha   90.00
_cell.angle_beta   90.00
_cell.angle_gamma   90.00
#
_symmetry.space_group_name_H-M   'P 1'
#
loop_
_entity.id
_entity.type
_entity.pdbx_description
1 polymer ?
#
loop_
_entity_poly.entity_id
_entity_poly.type
_entity_poly.pdbx_seq_one_letter_code
_entity_poly.pdbx_strand_id
1 'polypeptide(L)' 'MFFIGYATLWCHSGEEFSLDDHSSHRDRVNKPLSNMKEFADAWNCAPDSPMNPRDKCVLW' A
#
# COMPACT_ATOMS: atom_id res chain seq x y z
N MET A 1 -5.11 -5.15 14.06
CA MET A 1 -4.59 -6.18 13.13
C MET A 1 -5.13 -6.08 11.70
N PHE A 2 -5.77 -4.97 11.30
CA PHE A 2 -6.43 -4.87 9.98
C PHE A 2 -5.43 -4.81 8.81
N PHE A 3 -4.53 -3.83 8.81
CA PHE A 3 -3.68 -3.58 7.64
C PHE A 3 -2.60 -4.66 7.43
N ILE A 4 -2.16 -5.33 8.49
CA ILE A 4 -1.31 -6.53 8.37
C ILE A 4 -2.09 -7.64 7.68
N GLY A 5 -3.33 -7.90 8.09
CA GLY A 5 -4.21 -8.87 7.42
C GLY A 5 -4.38 -8.56 5.93
N TYR A 6 -4.67 -7.29 5.60
CA TYR A 6 -4.74 -6.82 4.22
C TYR A 6 -3.44 -7.08 3.44
N ALA A 7 -2.28 -6.73 4.01
CA ALA A 7 -1.00 -6.92 3.35
C ALA A 7 -0.66 -8.40 3.13
N THR A 8 -0.99 -9.28 4.10
CA THR A 8 -0.70 -10.72 4.01
C THR A 8 -1.47 -11.42 2.89
N LEU A 9 -2.62 -10.91 2.47
CA LEU A 9 -3.37 -11.44 1.33
C LEU A 9 -2.58 -11.33 0.01
N TRP A 10 -1.63 -10.41 -0.07
CA TRP A 10 -0.84 -10.12 -1.27
C TRP A 10 0.60 -10.63 -1.17
N CYS A 11 0.95 -11.38 -0.12
CA CYS A 11 2.28 -11.96 -0.01
C CYS A 11 2.54 -12.96 -1.15
N HIS A 12 3.59 -12.71 -1.93
CA HIS A 12 4.01 -13.56 -3.03
C HIS A 12 5.54 -13.52 -3.17
N SER A 13 6.14 -14.63 -3.60
CA SER A 13 7.60 -14.79 -3.72
C SER A 13 8.08 -15.03 -5.14
N GLY A 14 7.18 -15.09 -6.13
CA GLY A 14 7.53 -15.27 -7.54
C GLY A 14 7.91 -13.95 -8.22
N GLU A 15 8.63 -14.06 -9.33
CA GLU A 15 8.90 -12.90 -10.19
C GLU A 15 7.60 -12.41 -10.81
N GLU A 16 7.33 -11.11 -10.67
CA GLU A 16 6.19 -10.46 -11.32
C GLU A 16 6.50 -10.21 -12.79
N PHE A 17 6.35 -11.26 -13.59
CA PHE A 17 6.19 -11.13 -15.04
C PHE A 17 4.70 -11.20 -15.34
N SER A 18 4.08 -10.04 -15.55
CA SER A 18 2.70 -10.02 -16.01
C SER A 18 2.55 -9.10 -17.22
N LEU A 19 1.89 -9.65 -18.25
CA LEU A 19 1.14 -8.87 -19.24
C LEU A 19 -0.25 -8.51 -18.68
N ASP A 20 -0.38 -8.55 -17.35
CA ASP A 20 -1.64 -8.40 -16.63
C ASP A 20 -1.86 -6.91 -16.34
N ASP A 21 -3.06 -6.40 -16.61
CA ASP A 21 -3.45 -4.99 -16.38
C ASP A 21 -3.51 -4.63 -14.89
N HIS A 22 -3.33 -5.63 -14.05
CA HIS A 22 -3.22 -5.49 -12.62
C HIS A 22 -1.86 -4.97 -12.16
N SER A 23 -1.90 -4.05 -11.17
CA SER A 23 -0.69 -3.63 -10.47
C SER A 23 -0.03 -4.80 -9.74
N SER A 24 1.29 -4.68 -9.54
CA SER A 24 2.08 -5.59 -8.71
C SER A 24 1.42 -5.83 -7.35
N HIS A 25 1.59 -7.04 -6.80
CA HIS A 25 1.21 -7.39 -5.45
C HIS A 25 1.81 -6.42 -4.43
N ARG A 26 3.06 -5.98 -4.64
CA ARG A 26 3.68 -4.97 -3.77
C ARG A 26 2.99 -3.62 -3.85
N ASP A 27 2.64 -3.14 -5.04
CA ASP A 27 1.96 -1.85 -5.22
C ASP A 27 0.50 -1.91 -4.78
N ARG A 28 -0.17 -3.05 -4.95
CA ARG A 28 -1.52 -3.31 -4.41
C ARG A 28 -1.56 -3.13 -2.90
N VAL A 29 -0.46 -3.38 -2.20
CA VAL A 29 -0.35 -3.07 -0.76
C VAL A 29 0.08 -1.61 -0.57
N ASN A 30 1.25 -1.24 -1.08
CA ASN A 30 1.88 0.00 -0.63
C ASN A 30 1.18 1.26 -1.15
N LYS A 31 0.68 1.27 -2.39
CA LYS A 31 0.08 2.48 -3.00
C LYS A 31 -1.26 2.85 -2.35
N PRO A 32 -2.22 1.92 -2.14
CA PRO A 32 -3.43 2.26 -1.41
C PRO A 32 -3.14 2.65 0.05
N LEU A 33 -2.26 1.90 0.74
CA LEU A 33 -1.94 2.20 2.14
C LEU A 33 -1.26 3.56 2.31
N SER A 34 -0.39 3.99 1.38
CA SER A 34 0.23 5.32 1.43
C SER A 34 -0.77 6.47 1.24
N ASN A 35 -1.86 6.21 0.52
CA ASN A 35 -2.94 7.19 0.31
C ASN A 35 -3.91 7.30 1.50
N MET A 36 -3.88 6.35 2.45
CA MET A 36 -4.76 6.38 3.62
C MET A 36 -4.12 7.15 4.77
N LYS A 37 -4.89 8.03 5.42
CA LYS A 37 -4.43 8.74 6.61
C LYS A 37 -4.44 7.81 7.83
N GLU A 38 -5.45 6.96 7.91
CA GLU A 38 -5.69 5.99 8.98
C GLU A 38 -4.55 4.99 9.09
N PHE A 39 -3.96 4.59 7.95
CA PHE A 39 -2.75 3.77 7.94
C PHE A 39 -1.57 4.54 8.55
N ALA A 40 -1.31 5.76 8.08
CA ALA A 40 -0.21 6.57 8.62
C ALA A 40 -0.34 6.82 10.13
N ASP A 41 -1.55 7.08 10.62
CA ASP A 41 -1.82 7.29 12.04
C ASP A 41 -1.61 6.01 12.85
N ALA A 42 -2.09 4.86 12.35
CA ALA A 42 -1.97 3.57 13.05
C ALA A 42 -0.52 3.09 13.23
N TRP A 43 0.39 3.48 12.34
CA TRP A 43 1.84 3.18 12.44
C TRP A 43 2.70 4.37 12.83
N ASN A 44 2.12 5.53 13.13
CA ASN A 44 2.83 6.77 13.38
C ASN A 44 3.88 7.09 12.29
N CYS A 45 3.49 6.91 11.02
CA CYS A 45 4.38 7.20 9.89
C CYS A 45 4.74 8.68 9.85
N ALA A 46 6.04 8.99 9.85
CA ALA A 46 6.52 10.36 9.74
C ALA A 46 6.00 11.06 8.47
N PRO A 47 5.73 12.37 8.51
CA PRO A 47 5.39 13.14 7.31
C PRO A 47 6.45 12.97 6.21
N ASP A 48 6.03 12.89 4.95
CA ASP A 48 6.87 12.62 3.77
C ASP A 48 7.64 11.29 3.76
N SER A 49 7.38 10.40 4.71
CA SER A 49 7.88 9.05 4.59
C SER A 49 7.23 8.34 3.39
N PRO A 50 7.87 7.29 2.82
CA PRO A 50 7.32 6.59 1.65
C PRO A 50 5.88 6.09 1.79
N MET A 51 5.46 5.79 3.02
CA MET A 51 4.10 5.32 3.34
C MET A 51 3.19 6.43 3.89
N ASN A 52 3.66 7.68 3.95
CA ASN A 52 2.88 8.85 4.29
C ASN A 52 3.31 10.09 3.46
N PRO A 53 3.16 10.03 2.13
CA PRO A 53 3.45 11.17 1.27
C PRO A 53 2.48 12.33 1.55
N ARG A 54 2.93 13.57 1.28
CA ARG A 54 2.07 14.77 1.30
C ARG A 54 0.89 14.65 0.33
N ASP A 55 1.18 14.24 -0.90
CA ASP A 55 0.19 14.12 -1.95
C ASP A 55 -0.46 12.73 -1.88
N LYS A 56 -1.72 12.70 -1.45
CA LYS A 56 -2.55 11.48 -1.36
C LYS A 56 -3.66 11.54 -2.40
N CYS A 57 -3.84 10.45 -3.15
CA CYS A 57 -4.90 10.33 -4.14
C CYS A 57 -6.16 9.74 -3.50
N VAL A 58 -7.30 10.44 -3.61
CA VAL A 58 -8.63 9.99 -3.16
C VAL A 58 -9.63 10.21 -4.30
N LEU A 59 -10.39 9.19 -4.66
CA LEU A 59 -11.31 9.23 -5.81
C LEU A 59 -12.77 8.98 -5.42
N TRP A 60 -13.02 8.20 -4.37
CA TRP A 60 -14.34 7.77 -3.93
C TRP A 60 -14.72 8.42 -2.60
#